data_AF-A0A943BFF1-F1
#
_entry.id   AF-A0A943BFF1-F1
#
_cell.length_a   1.000
_cell.length_b   1.000
_cell.length_c   1.000
_cell.angle_alpha   90.00
_cell.angle_beta   90.00
_cell.angle_gamma   90.00
#
_symmetry.space_group_name_H-M   'P 1'
#
loop_
_entity.id
_entity.type
_entity.pdbx_description
1 polymer ?
#
loop_
_entity_poly.entity_id
_entity_poly.type
_entity_poly.pdbx_seq_one_letter_code
_entity_poly.pdbx_strand_id
1 'polypeptide(L)'
;GDAAIVDGVAEVGVRKIKEEAPEYVKVTYVDADNGEYVVGYGTAKVEKGATYFNTSTLTDVPYGYEIAEAGDMVITNGEATVKVRKVDNVQEVTITYVHKTSGDVVGYGKLNAYKDETYFNTSRLTDIPEGYVLANVGDMPIENGAATVYVYAATDMEELQPSTPVKPAKPAKPSDKKDDKKDDKKASAKTGDETNPIAAVLPAGISLAAILALLKKRK
;
A
#
# COMPACT_ATOMS: atom_id res chain seq x y z
N GLY A 1 -32.07 61.68 -13.29
CA GLY A 1 -32.11 61.37 -14.73
C GLY A 1 -31.11 60.28 -14.99
N ASP A 2 -31.54 59.03 -14.86
CA ASP A 2 -30.74 58.06 -14.10
C ASP A 2 -30.28 56.89 -14.98
N ALA A 3 -28.96 56.70 -15.05
CA ALA A 3 -28.36 55.54 -15.72
C ALA A 3 -28.46 54.33 -14.79
N ALA A 4 -29.47 53.49 -15.00
CA ALA A 4 -29.60 52.23 -14.28
C ALA A 4 -28.43 51.30 -14.61
N ILE A 5 -27.79 50.75 -13.58
CA ILE A 5 -26.91 49.58 -13.74
C ILE A 5 -27.82 48.39 -14.04
N VAL A 6 -28.00 48.08 -15.33
CA VAL A 6 -28.62 46.82 -15.77
C VAL A 6 -27.59 45.72 -15.55
N ASP A 7 -27.96 44.79 -14.67
CA ASP A 7 -27.17 43.68 -14.11
C ASP A 7 -26.11 43.12 -15.08
N GLY A 8 -24.91 43.69 -14.99
CA GLY A 8 -23.79 43.40 -15.87
C GLY A 8 -23.08 42.13 -15.43
N VAL A 9 -23.75 40.98 -15.58
CA VAL A 9 -23.17 39.67 -15.29
C VAL A 9 -21.98 39.45 -16.22
N ALA A 10 -20.78 39.71 -15.69
CA ALA A 10 -19.55 39.45 -16.41
C ALA A 10 -19.41 37.94 -16.57
N GLU A 11 -19.73 37.42 -17.76
CA GLU A 11 -19.36 36.07 -18.15
C GLU A 11 -17.83 35.97 -18.21
N VAL A 12 -17.23 35.72 -17.05
CA VAL A 12 -15.86 35.23 -16.94
C VAL A 12 -15.85 33.88 -17.61
N GLY A 13 -15.58 33.88 -18.92
CA GLY A 13 -15.50 32.69 -19.74
C GLY A 13 -14.37 31.81 -19.22
N VAL A 14 -14.71 30.93 -18.27
CA VAL A 14 -13.80 29.96 -17.68
C VAL A 14 -13.28 29.11 -18.82
N ARG A 15 -12.06 29.43 -19.28
CA ARG A 15 -11.35 28.63 -20.26
C ARG A 15 -11.16 27.26 -19.62
N LYS A 16 -12.04 26.32 -19.99
CA LYS A 16 -11.98 24.94 -19.54
C LYS A 16 -10.72 24.33 -20.12
N ILE A 17 -9.63 24.46 -19.36
CA ILE A 17 -8.34 23.88 -19.70
C ILE A 17 -8.61 22.41 -19.97
N LYS A 18 -8.32 21.96 -21.18
CA LYS A 18 -8.23 20.53 -21.43
C LYS A 18 -7.00 20.06 -20.67
N GLU A 19 -7.24 19.49 -19.51
CA GLU A 19 -6.30 18.59 -18.86
C GLU A 19 -6.18 17.35 -19.76
N GLU A 20 -5.33 17.46 -20.79
CA GLU A 20 -5.02 16.31 -21.64
C GLU A 20 -4.27 15.30 -20.78
N ALA A 21 -4.70 14.04 -20.82
CA ALA A 21 -4.14 13.00 -19.97
C ALA A 21 -2.62 12.89 -20.19
N PRO A 22 -1.80 12.87 -19.13
CA PRO A 22 -0.35 12.87 -19.26
C PRO A 22 0.12 11.62 -19.99
N GLU A 23 1.09 11.80 -20.87
CA GLU A 23 1.77 10.70 -21.56
C GLU A 23 2.93 10.21 -20.68
N TYR A 24 3.25 8.92 -20.77
CA TYR A 24 4.29 8.29 -19.94
C TYR A 24 5.31 7.57 -20.83
N VAL A 25 6.56 7.92 -20.66
CA VAL A 25 7.71 7.31 -21.35
C VAL A 25 8.31 6.24 -20.43
N LYS A 26 8.58 5.05 -20.95
CA LYS A 26 9.32 4.03 -20.19
C LYS A 26 10.78 4.43 -20.08
N VAL A 27 11.32 4.41 -18.86
CA VAL A 27 12.73 4.71 -18.59
C VAL A 27 13.44 3.41 -18.27
N THR A 28 14.55 3.15 -18.96
CA THR A 28 15.50 2.08 -18.62
C THR A 28 16.72 2.72 -17.98
N TYR A 29 17.03 2.36 -16.74
CA TYR A 29 18.18 2.88 -16.01
C TYR A 29 19.39 1.95 -16.19
N VAL A 30 20.52 2.49 -16.64
CA VAL A 30 21.75 1.72 -16.93
C VAL A 30 22.95 2.23 -16.15
N ASP A 31 23.78 1.30 -15.66
CA ASP A 31 25.00 1.60 -14.90
C ASP A 31 26.09 2.17 -15.83
N ALA A 32 26.38 3.46 -15.68
CA ALA A 32 27.31 4.21 -16.51
C ALA A 32 28.77 3.74 -16.37
N ASP A 33 29.16 3.34 -15.17
CA ASP A 33 30.55 2.97 -14.84
C ASP A 33 30.82 1.49 -15.10
N ASN A 34 29.82 0.63 -14.93
CA ASN A 34 29.97 -0.83 -14.96
C ASN A 34 29.60 -1.48 -16.30
N GLY A 35 29.51 -0.71 -17.40
CA GLY A 35 29.29 -1.24 -18.75
C GLY A 35 27.83 -1.34 -19.22
N GLU A 36 26.99 -0.38 -18.81
CA GLU A 36 25.61 -0.18 -19.27
C GLU A 36 24.63 -1.33 -18.98
N TYR A 37 24.92 -2.15 -17.95
CA TYR A 37 23.92 -3.10 -17.42
C TYR A 37 22.67 -2.37 -16.92
N VAL A 38 21.49 -2.92 -17.22
CA VAL A 38 20.22 -2.41 -16.70
C VAL A 38 20.14 -2.66 -15.20
N VAL A 39 19.96 -1.58 -14.42
CA VAL A 39 19.86 -1.60 -12.96
C VAL A 39 18.45 -1.25 -12.45
N GLY A 40 17.55 -0.82 -13.34
CA GLY A 40 16.15 -0.61 -13.00
C GLY A 40 15.31 -0.11 -14.18
N TYR A 41 14.01 0.03 -13.92
CA TYR A 41 13.03 0.55 -14.86
C TYR A 41 12.14 1.59 -14.14
N GLY A 42 11.67 2.59 -14.87
CA GLY A 42 10.79 3.65 -14.36
C GLY A 42 9.91 4.25 -15.45
N THR A 43 9.26 5.37 -15.13
CA THR A 43 8.38 6.12 -16.04
C THR A 43 8.55 7.62 -15.88
N ALA A 44 8.91 8.32 -16.97
CA ALA A 44 8.88 9.77 -17.02
C ALA A 44 7.48 10.25 -17.44
N LYS A 45 6.90 11.18 -16.67
CA LYS A 45 5.67 11.89 -17.04
C LYS A 45 6.01 13.02 -18.01
N VAL A 46 5.38 13.04 -19.19
CA VAL A 46 5.69 13.99 -20.26
C VAL A 46 4.44 14.67 -20.83
N GLU A 47 4.65 15.79 -21.53
CA GLU A 47 3.62 16.38 -22.37
C GLU A 47 3.37 15.52 -23.62
N LYS A 48 2.14 15.56 -24.12
CA LYS A 48 1.68 14.72 -25.24
C LYS A 48 2.47 15.00 -26.52
N GLY A 49 3.10 13.96 -27.08
CA GLY A 49 3.97 14.08 -28.26
C GLY A 49 5.33 14.72 -27.98
N ALA A 50 5.75 14.81 -26.72
CA ALA A 50 7.11 15.22 -26.38
C ALA A 50 8.16 14.28 -27.02
N THR A 51 9.27 14.87 -27.48
CA THR A 51 10.42 14.14 -28.03
C THR A 51 11.62 14.11 -27.06
N TYR A 52 11.54 14.86 -25.97
CA TYR A 52 12.52 14.90 -24.89
C TYR A 52 11.81 15.03 -23.53
N PHE A 53 12.47 14.61 -22.45
CA PHE A 53 12.12 14.99 -21.07
C PHE A 53 13.38 15.27 -20.26
N ASN A 54 13.31 16.15 -19.27
CA ASN A 54 14.46 16.46 -18.42
C ASN A 54 14.60 15.44 -17.29
N THR A 55 15.81 14.96 -17.00
CA THR A 55 16.07 14.00 -15.91
C THR A 55 15.61 14.47 -14.53
N SER A 56 15.46 15.78 -14.30
CA SER A 56 14.95 16.32 -13.03
C SER A 56 13.45 16.04 -12.78
N THR A 57 12.71 15.53 -13.76
CA THR A 57 11.31 15.09 -13.57
C THR A 57 11.17 13.64 -13.10
N LEU A 58 12.29 12.89 -13.02
CA LEU A 58 12.32 11.50 -12.58
C LEU A 58 12.23 11.40 -11.07
N THR A 59 11.19 10.69 -10.59
CA THR A 59 10.96 10.43 -9.16
C THR A 59 11.22 8.98 -8.75
N ASP A 60 11.65 8.13 -9.69
CA ASP A 60 11.79 6.67 -9.56
C ASP A 60 13.19 6.16 -9.92
N VAL A 61 14.21 7.00 -9.70
CA VAL A 61 15.62 6.63 -9.85
C VAL A 61 15.95 5.41 -8.97
N PRO A 62 16.63 4.37 -9.47
CA PRO A 62 16.87 3.14 -8.72
C PRO A 62 17.62 3.38 -7.41
N TYR A 63 17.19 2.70 -6.35
CA TYR A 63 17.75 2.93 -5.01
C TYR A 63 19.26 2.64 -4.96
N GLY A 64 20.04 3.57 -4.41
CA GLY A 64 21.49 3.48 -4.35
C GLY A 64 22.23 3.98 -5.59
N TYR A 65 21.51 4.59 -6.54
CA TYR A 65 22.08 5.22 -7.73
C TYR A 65 21.67 6.70 -7.83
N GLU A 66 22.53 7.50 -8.47
CA GLU A 66 22.26 8.89 -8.85
C GLU A 66 22.36 9.05 -10.38
N ILE A 67 21.69 10.08 -10.93
CA ILE A 67 21.75 10.40 -12.36
C ILE A 67 23.18 10.79 -12.74
N ALA A 68 23.80 10.05 -13.66
CA ALA A 68 25.17 10.31 -14.13
C ALA A 68 25.20 11.37 -15.23
N GLU A 69 24.24 11.32 -16.16
CA GLU A 69 24.06 12.29 -17.25
C GLU A 69 22.75 13.06 -17.03
N ALA A 70 22.82 14.22 -16.35
CA ALA A 70 21.66 15.06 -16.11
C ALA A 70 21.42 16.03 -17.28
N GLY A 71 20.18 16.09 -17.79
CA GLY A 71 19.84 16.89 -18.97
C GLY A 71 18.53 16.46 -19.62
N ASP A 72 18.36 16.79 -20.90
CA ASP A 72 17.18 16.44 -21.70
C ASP A 72 17.41 15.12 -22.46
N MET A 73 16.63 14.10 -22.10
CA MET A 73 16.75 12.73 -22.60
C MET A 73 15.85 12.50 -23.81
N VAL A 74 16.41 11.96 -24.90
CA VAL A 74 15.67 11.64 -26.13
C VAL A 74 14.62 10.56 -25.88
N ILE A 75 13.38 10.81 -26.29
CA ILE A 75 12.29 9.82 -26.31
C ILE A 75 12.26 9.15 -27.69
N THR A 76 12.45 7.83 -27.72
CA THR A 76 12.38 7.01 -28.95
C THR A 76 11.26 5.98 -28.80
N ASN A 77 10.22 6.05 -29.64
CA ASN A 77 9.07 5.13 -29.63
C ASN A 77 8.35 5.01 -28.26
N GLY A 78 8.40 6.05 -27.42
CA GLY A 78 7.83 6.03 -26.05
C GLY A 78 8.75 5.40 -24.99
N GLU A 79 10.02 5.16 -25.32
CA GLU A 79 11.04 4.61 -24.43
C GLU A 79 12.29 5.49 -24.42
N ALA A 80 13.05 5.47 -23.31
CA ALA A 80 14.30 6.19 -23.15
C ALA A 80 15.27 5.42 -22.25
N THR A 81 16.57 5.66 -22.40
CA THR A 81 17.64 5.10 -21.56
C THR A 81 18.30 6.24 -20.79
N VAL A 82 18.45 6.07 -19.47
CA VAL A 82 19.03 7.06 -18.55
C VAL A 82 20.24 6.46 -17.86
N LYS A 83 21.39 7.15 -17.96
CA LYS A 83 22.63 6.70 -17.32
C LYS A 83 22.66 7.10 -15.86
N VAL A 84 22.95 6.12 -15.00
CA VAL A 84 23.03 6.28 -13.55
C VAL A 84 24.32 5.67 -13.03
N ARG A 85 24.82 6.17 -11.90
CA ARG A 85 26.04 5.71 -11.24
C ARG A 85 25.79 5.39 -9.77
N LYS A 86 26.58 4.49 -9.19
CA LYS A 86 26.38 4.05 -7.81
C LYS A 86 26.74 5.15 -6.81
N VAL A 87 25.99 5.22 -5.72
CA VAL A 87 26.22 6.15 -4.61
C VAL A 87 27.07 5.46 -3.52
N ASP A 88 28.29 5.95 -3.29
CA ASP A 88 29.21 5.40 -2.27
C ASP A 88 28.66 5.48 -0.83
N ASN A 89 27.61 6.26 -0.60
CA ASN A 89 26.94 6.42 0.68
C ASN A 89 25.92 5.30 1.02
N VAL A 90 25.90 4.19 0.27
CA VAL A 90 25.02 3.03 0.53
C VAL A 90 25.68 2.03 1.48
N GLN A 91 24.87 1.35 2.30
CA GLN A 91 25.19 0.22 3.15
C GLN A 91 24.16 -0.91 2.97
N GLU A 92 24.55 -2.15 3.23
CA GLU A 92 23.62 -3.29 3.30
C GLU A 92 23.07 -3.40 4.73
N VAL A 93 21.75 -3.34 4.88
CA VAL A 93 21.03 -3.53 6.15
C VAL A 93 20.55 -4.97 6.25
N THR A 94 20.85 -5.63 7.37
CA THR A 94 20.36 -6.98 7.65
C THR A 94 18.95 -6.92 8.26
N ILE A 95 17.98 -7.51 7.57
CA ILE A 95 16.60 -7.64 8.04
C ILE A 95 16.46 -8.96 8.79
N THR A 96 15.98 -8.92 10.03
CA THR A 96 15.60 -10.12 10.80
C THR A 96 14.09 -10.21 10.87
N TYR A 97 13.51 -11.28 10.33
CA TYR A 97 12.07 -11.54 10.39
C TYR A 97 11.72 -12.31 11.66
N VAL A 98 10.89 -11.71 12.51
CA VAL A 98 10.50 -12.27 13.82
C VAL A 98 9.00 -12.52 13.86
N HIS A 99 8.61 -13.72 14.29
CA HIS A 99 7.19 -14.06 14.44
C HIS A 99 6.57 -13.26 15.60
N LYS A 100 5.51 -12.50 15.30
CA LYS A 100 4.94 -11.51 16.22
C LYS A 100 4.34 -12.13 17.49
N THR A 101 3.84 -13.35 17.40
CA THR A 101 3.16 -14.05 18.50
C THR A 101 4.12 -14.85 19.38
N SER A 102 5.08 -15.57 18.79
CA SER A 102 5.99 -16.46 19.53
C SER A 102 7.39 -15.88 19.80
N GLY A 103 7.80 -14.84 19.05
CA GLY A 103 9.12 -14.22 19.17
C GLY A 103 10.26 -14.94 18.45
N ASP A 104 9.98 -16.04 17.75
CA ASP A 104 10.98 -16.81 17.00
C ASP A 104 11.51 -16.03 15.79
N VAL A 105 12.79 -16.19 15.45
CA VAL A 105 13.34 -15.73 14.18
C VAL A 105 12.95 -16.73 13.09
N VAL A 106 12.17 -16.27 12.10
CA VAL A 106 11.63 -17.11 11.01
C VAL A 106 12.34 -16.91 9.67
N GLY A 107 13.24 -15.92 9.58
CA GLY A 107 14.07 -15.71 8.40
C GLY A 107 14.96 -14.48 8.51
N TYR A 108 15.81 -14.32 7.50
CA TYR A 108 16.67 -13.15 7.30
C TYR A 108 16.53 -12.64 5.87
N GLY A 109 16.59 -11.32 5.70
CA GLY A 109 16.64 -10.64 4.41
C GLY A 109 17.72 -9.57 4.39
N LYS A 110 17.90 -8.92 3.23
CA LYS A 110 18.85 -7.82 3.03
C LYS A 110 18.14 -6.65 2.36
N LEU A 111 18.57 -5.43 2.66
CA LEU A 111 18.10 -4.22 2.00
C LEU A 111 19.24 -3.21 1.88
N ASN A 112 19.47 -2.63 0.71
CA ASN A 112 20.36 -1.48 0.59
C ASN A 112 19.68 -0.23 1.18
N ALA A 113 20.38 0.48 2.05
CA ALA A 113 19.99 1.76 2.65
C ALA A 113 21.13 2.79 2.53
N TYR A 114 20.84 4.08 2.56
CA TYR A 114 21.88 5.10 2.73
C TYR A 114 22.40 5.12 4.18
N LYS A 115 23.67 5.50 4.41
CA LYS A 115 24.30 5.46 5.74
C LYS A 115 23.71 6.46 6.75
N ASP A 116 23.01 7.47 6.25
CA ASP A 116 22.22 8.47 6.99
C ASP A 116 20.71 8.13 7.03
N GLU A 117 20.25 7.09 6.32
CA GLU A 117 18.88 6.60 6.40
C GLU A 117 18.66 5.85 7.73
N THR A 118 17.81 6.41 8.59
CA THR A 118 17.49 5.85 9.92
C THR A 118 16.20 5.03 9.94
N TYR A 119 15.41 5.06 8.87
CA TYR A 119 14.18 4.29 8.69
C TYR A 119 14.04 3.88 7.21
N PHE A 120 13.55 2.66 6.95
CA PHE A 120 13.15 2.24 5.61
C PHE A 120 11.66 1.88 5.58
N ASN A 121 10.99 2.13 4.45
CA ASN A 121 9.61 1.68 4.28
C ASN A 121 9.54 0.18 3.93
N THR A 122 8.66 -0.57 4.58
CA THR A 122 8.50 -2.02 4.37
C THR A 122 8.12 -2.41 2.94
N SER A 123 7.59 -1.49 2.13
CA SER A 123 7.32 -1.73 0.69
C SER A 123 8.59 -2.01 -0.14
N ARG A 124 9.77 -1.68 0.39
CA ARG A 124 11.09 -2.00 -0.21
C ARG A 124 11.55 -3.44 0.04
N LEU A 125 10.84 -4.23 0.85
CA LEU A 125 11.21 -5.61 1.16
C LEU A 125 10.75 -6.56 0.04
N THR A 126 11.70 -7.13 -0.69
CA THR A 126 11.45 -8.19 -1.68
C THR A 126 11.44 -9.59 -1.06
N ASP A 127 12.24 -9.80 0.01
CA ASP A 127 12.65 -11.12 0.49
C ASP A 127 11.87 -11.57 1.73
N ILE A 128 10.55 -11.35 1.74
CA ILE A 128 9.67 -11.77 2.84
C ILE A 128 9.56 -13.31 2.85
N PRO A 129 9.77 -14.00 4.00
CA PRO A 129 9.72 -15.46 4.06
C PRO A 129 8.39 -16.07 3.58
N GLU A 130 8.46 -17.16 2.82
CA GLU A 130 7.27 -17.86 2.32
C GLU A 130 6.39 -18.37 3.48
N GLY A 131 5.08 -18.21 3.35
CA GLY A 131 4.13 -18.54 4.41
C GLY A 131 3.97 -17.48 5.51
N TYR A 132 4.69 -16.35 5.43
CA TYR A 132 4.59 -15.24 6.38
C TYR A 132 4.08 -13.95 5.73
N VAL A 133 3.45 -13.09 6.52
CA VAL A 133 2.96 -11.76 6.12
C VAL A 133 3.38 -10.69 7.14
N LEU A 134 3.63 -9.46 6.68
CA LEU A 134 4.06 -8.36 7.53
C LEU A 134 3.02 -8.03 8.60
N ALA A 135 3.42 -8.05 9.87
CA ALA A 135 2.58 -7.66 11.01
C ALA A 135 2.42 -6.13 11.14
N ASN A 136 3.38 -5.39 10.56
CA ASN A 136 3.40 -3.93 10.51
C ASN A 136 3.85 -3.50 9.11
N VAL A 137 3.15 -2.51 8.53
CA VAL A 137 3.47 -1.91 7.23
C VAL A 137 3.62 -0.41 7.44
N GLY A 138 4.67 0.18 6.86
CA GLY A 138 5.08 1.56 7.10
C GLY A 138 6.60 1.66 7.23
N ASP A 139 7.08 2.65 7.97
CA ASP A 139 8.50 2.90 8.14
C ASP A 139 9.05 2.18 9.39
N MET A 140 10.16 1.46 9.22
CA MET A 140 10.80 0.62 10.22
C MET A 140 12.22 1.13 10.52
N PRO A 141 12.63 1.22 11.80
CA PRO A 141 13.92 1.77 12.18
C PRO A 141 15.09 0.89 11.73
N ILE A 142 16.22 1.55 11.43
CA ILE A 142 17.51 0.93 11.14
C ILE A 142 18.44 1.23 12.32
N GLU A 143 18.85 0.19 13.05
CA GLU A 143 19.76 0.29 14.19
C GLU A 143 21.07 -0.42 13.85
N ASN A 144 22.17 0.33 13.78
CA ASN A 144 23.53 -0.18 13.54
C ASN A 144 23.68 -1.07 12.29
N GLY A 145 22.91 -0.82 11.23
CA GLY A 145 22.91 -1.64 10.01
C GLY A 145 22.06 -2.92 10.09
N ALA A 146 21.19 -3.03 11.08
CA ALA A 146 20.20 -4.09 11.20
C ALA A 146 18.79 -3.53 11.43
N ALA A 147 17.76 -4.33 11.15
CA ALA A 147 16.38 -4.02 11.49
C ALA A 147 15.58 -5.29 11.80
N THR A 148 14.62 -5.18 12.72
CA THR A 148 13.70 -6.28 13.08
C THR A 148 12.33 -6.03 12.50
N VAL A 149 11.88 -6.91 11.61
CA VAL A 149 10.56 -6.84 10.96
C VAL A 149 9.67 -7.94 11.52
N TYR A 150 8.54 -7.54 12.10
CA TYR A 150 7.58 -8.49 12.64
C TYR A 150 6.67 -9.05 11.56
N VAL A 151 6.40 -10.36 11.63
CA VAL A 151 5.51 -11.09 10.73
C VAL A 151 4.54 -11.99 11.49
N TYR A 152 3.40 -12.29 10.89
CA TYR A 152 2.53 -13.40 11.30
C TYR A 152 2.67 -14.54 10.30
N ALA A 153 2.52 -15.79 10.73
CA ALA A 153 2.28 -16.88 9.79
C ALA A 153 0.92 -16.69 9.10
N ALA A 154 0.82 -16.96 7.80
CA ALA A 154 -0.41 -16.79 7.04
C ALA A 154 -1.53 -17.74 7.53
N THR A 155 -1.15 -18.91 8.07
CA THR A 155 -2.03 -19.88 8.74
C THR A 155 -2.82 -19.26 9.89
N ASP A 156 -2.19 -18.39 10.67
CA ASP A 156 -2.77 -17.76 11.86
C ASP A 156 -3.86 -16.74 11.46
N MET A 157 -3.84 -16.29 10.20
CA MET A 157 -4.93 -15.50 9.60
C MET A 157 -6.00 -16.36 8.92
N GLU A 158 -5.69 -17.58 8.49
CA GLU A 158 -6.70 -18.52 7.98
C GLU A 158 -7.58 -19.10 9.08
N GLU A 159 -7.08 -19.25 10.31
CA GLU A 159 -7.92 -19.67 11.47
C GLU A 159 -8.96 -18.61 11.87
N LEU A 160 -8.81 -17.36 11.41
CA LEU A 160 -9.84 -16.30 11.52
C LEU A 160 -10.92 -16.38 10.43
N GLN A 161 -10.84 -17.30 9.46
CA GLN A 161 -11.97 -17.61 8.60
C GLN A 161 -13.06 -18.30 9.43
N PRO A 162 -14.32 -17.82 9.41
CA PRO A 162 -15.36 -18.38 10.26
C PRO A 162 -15.62 -19.85 9.89
N SER A 163 -15.35 -20.74 10.86
CA SER A 163 -15.63 -22.16 10.74
C SER A 163 -17.06 -22.40 10.26
N THR A 164 -17.23 -23.35 9.33
CA THR A 164 -18.47 -23.54 8.56
C THR A 164 -19.71 -23.54 9.46
N PRO A 165 -20.78 -22.80 9.10
CA PRO A 165 -21.90 -22.56 10.00
C PRO A 165 -22.51 -23.88 10.48
N VAL A 166 -22.44 -24.11 11.80
CA VAL A 166 -23.02 -25.31 12.43
C VAL A 166 -24.50 -25.36 12.10
N LYS A 167 -24.87 -26.35 11.29
CA LYS A 167 -26.24 -26.51 10.78
C LYS A 167 -27.23 -26.49 11.96
N PRO A 168 -28.19 -25.54 12.02
CA PRO A 168 -29.11 -25.45 13.13
C PRO A 168 -29.85 -26.76 13.36
N ALA A 169 -29.78 -27.26 14.60
CA ALA A 169 -30.57 -28.42 15.01
C ALA A 169 -32.07 -28.08 14.87
N LYS A 170 -32.81 -28.96 14.19
CA LYS A 170 -34.24 -28.75 13.91
C LYS A 170 -35.01 -28.54 15.23
N PRO A 171 -35.75 -27.42 15.41
CA PRO A 171 -36.43 -27.16 16.67
C PRO A 171 -37.55 -28.18 16.90
N ALA A 172 -37.60 -28.74 18.11
CA ALA A 172 -38.68 -29.60 18.58
C ALA A 172 -39.63 -28.81 19.49
N LYS A 173 -40.94 -28.93 19.24
CA LYS A 173 -42.05 -28.40 20.05
C LYS A 173 -43.33 -29.17 19.67
N PRO A 174 -44.40 -29.19 20.50
CA PRO A 174 -44.51 -28.73 21.89
C PRO A 174 -45.08 -29.79 22.87
N SER A 175 -45.15 -29.44 24.16
CA SER A 175 -46.07 -30.05 25.14
C SER A 175 -46.29 -29.09 26.32
N ASP A 176 -47.54 -28.91 26.78
CA ASP A 176 -47.97 -27.74 27.58
C ASP A 176 -48.24 -27.99 29.07
N LYS A 177 -48.04 -26.94 29.90
CA LYS A 177 -48.86 -26.43 31.06
C LYS A 177 -48.04 -25.35 31.82
N LYS A 178 -48.55 -24.15 32.16
CA LYS A 178 -49.66 -23.72 33.08
C LYS A 178 -49.31 -23.95 34.58
N ASP A 179 -49.45 -23.02 35.53
CA ASP A 179 -49.79 -21.56 35.61
C ASP A 179 -48.95 -20.94 36.79
N ASP A 180 -49.12 -19.77 37.45
CA ASP A 180 -50.09 -18.65 37.47
C ASP A 180 -49.48 -17.38 38.18
N LYS A 181 -50.05 -16.17 37.97
CA LYS A 181 -49.91 -14.91 38.79
C LYS A 181 -48.50 -14.26 39.02
N LYS A 182 -48.35 -12.98 39.44
CA LYS A 182 -49.06 -11.68 39.22
C LYS A 182 -48.29 -10.52 39.93
N ASP A 183 -48.21 -9.32 39.31
CA ASP A 183 -47.88 -7.96 39.87
C ASP A 183 -46.60 -7.80 40.76
N ASP A 184 -46.07 -6.61 41.13
CA ASP A 184 -46.48 -5.19 41.01
C ASP A 184 -45.24 -4.23 40.89
N LYS A 185 -45.45 -2.91 40.92
CA LYS A 185 -44.48 -1.81 40.64
C LYS A 185 -43.39 -1.58 41.72
N LYS A 186 -42.25 -0.96 41.32
CA LYS A 186 -41.92 0.48 41.58
C LYS A 186 -40.67 0.93 40.79
N ALA A 187 -40.36 2.23 40.77
CA ALA A 187 -39.46 2.89 39.81
C ALA A 187 -38.15 3.46 40.39
N SER A 188 -37.19 3.68 39.47
CA SER A 188 -36.14 4.73 39.46
C SER A 188 -34.94 4.67 40.42
N ALA A 189 -33.73 4.47 39.87
CA ALA A 189 -32.64 5.47 39.94
C ALA A 189 -31.52 5.24 38.90
N LYS A 190 -30.86 6.34 38.54
CA LYS A 190 -29.98 6.67 37.40
C LYS A 190 -28.50 6.16 37.47
N THR A 191 -27.90 5.97 36.29
CA THR A 191 -26.46 6.16 35.90
C THR A 191 -25.36 5.14 36.28
N GLY A 192 -24.44 4.91 35.31
CA GLY A 192 -23.22 4.09 35.38
C GLY A 192 -23.43 2.64 34.93
N ASP A 193 -22.59 2.03 34.08
CA ASP A 193 -21.56 2.58 33.17
C ASP A 193 -21.31 1.55 32.01
N GLU A 194 -20.46 1.90 31.05
CA GLU A 194 -19.80 1.04 30.04
C GLU A 194 -20.64 -0.03 29.28
N THR A 195 -20.91 0.23 28.00
CA THR A 195 -20.46 -0.59 26.84
C THR A 195 -21.17 -0.17 25.56
N ASN A 196 -20.43 0.08 24.48
CA ASN A 196 -20.99 0.15 23.13
C ASN A 196 -19.89 -0.16 22.08
N PRO A 197 -19.88 -1.32 21.42
CA PRO A 197 -18.88 -1.64 20.41
C PRO A 197 -19.13 -0.80 19.15
N ILE A 198 -18.10 -0.09 18.68
CA ILE A 198 -18.17 0.62 17.39
C ILE A 198 -18.18 -0.41 16.27
N ALA A 199 -19.35 -0.61 15.66
CA ALA A 199 -19.51 -1.49 14.51
C ALA A 199 -18.79 -0.89 13.29
N ALA A 200 -17.63 -1.44 12.94
CA ALA A 200 -16.90 -1.05 11.74
C ALA A 200 -17.66 -1.51 10.48
N VAL A 201 -18.26 -0.55 9.76
CA VAL A 201 -18.85 -0.80 8.44
C VAL A 201 -17.72 -0.94 7.42
N LEU A 202 -17.44 -2.18 7.01
CA LEU A 202 -16.56 -2.45 5.87
C LEU A 202 -17.27 -2.02 4.57
N PRO A 203 -16.66 -1.17 3.72
CA PRO A 203 -17.14 -0.98 2.36
C PRO A 203 -16.98 -2.30 1.58
N ALA A 204 -18.02 -2.74 0.90
CA ALA A 204 -18.06 -4.06 0.29
C ALA A 204 -17.24 -4.16 -0.99
N GLY A 205 -16.64 -5.34 -1.25
CA GLY A 205 -16.56 -5.83 -2.63
C GLY A 205 -15.20 -6.16 -3.25
N ILE A 206 -14.28 -6.81 -2.53
CA ILE A 206 -13.37 -7.78 -3.19
C ILE A 206 -13.47 -9.11 -2.43
N SER A 207 -13.89 -10.18 -3.13
CA SER A 207 -13.99 -11.52 -2.53
C SER A 207 -12.68 -12.28 -2.69
N LEU A 208 -12.17 -12.86 -1.59
CA LEU A 208 -10.95 -13.68 -1.56
C LEU A 208 -10.99 -14.86 -2.56
N ALA A 209 -12.20 -15.34 -2.88
CA ALA A 209 -12.42 -16.39 -3.88
C ALA A 209 -11.89 -16.04 -5.29
N ALA A 210 -11.73 -14.74 -5.62
CA ALA A 210 -11.15 -14.32 -6.89
C ALA A 210 -9.63 -14.57 -6.97
N ILE A 211 -8.91 -14.57 -5.84
CA ILE A 211 -7.45 -14.67 -5.82
C ILE A 211 -7.00 -16.12 -6.07
N LEU A 212 -7.64 -17.09 -5.42
CA LEU A 212 -7.34 -18.53 -5.58
C LEU A 212 -7.57 -19.05 -7.01
N ALA A 213 -8.41 -18.40 -7.81
CA ALA A 213 -8.69 -18.80 -9.19
C ALA A 213 -7.48 -18.60 -10.14
N LEU A 214 -6.54 -17.71 -9.80
CA LEU A 214 -5.43 -17.35 -10.70
C LEU A 214 -4.25 -18.34 -10.64
N LEU A 215 -4.09 -19.09 -9.54
CA LEU A 215 -2.87 -19.85 -9.24
C LEU A 215 -2.88 -21.33 -9.71
N LYS A 216 -3.84 -21.74 -10.56
CA LYS A 216 -4.03 -23.15 -10.97
C LYS A 216 -3.82 -23.43 -12.48
N LYS A 217 -3.09 -22.57 -13.21
CA LYS A 217 -2.91 -22.75 -14.68
C LYS A 217 -1.46 -22.57 -15.20
N ARG A 218 -0.48 -23.16 -14.51
CA ARG A 218 0.89 -23.38 -15.02
C ARG A 218 1.52 -24.70 -14.53
N LYS A 219 0.98 -25.84 -14.97
CA LYS A 219 1.67 -27.07 -15.38
C LYS A 219 0.63 -28.12 -15.78
#